data_AF-A0A084TFQ7-F1
#
_entry.id   AF-A0A084TFQ7-F1
#
_cell.length_a   1.000
_cell.length_b   1.000
_cell.length_c   1.000
_cell.angle_alpha   90.00
_cell.angle_beta   90.00
_cell.angle_gamma   90.00
#
_symmetry.space_group_name_H-M   'P 1'
#
loop_
_entity.id
_entity.type
_entity.pdbx_description
1 polymer ?
#
loop_
_entity_poly.entity_id
_entity_poly.type
_entity_poly.pdbx_seq_one_letter_code
_entity_poly.pdbx_strand_id
1 'polypeptide(L)'
;MLKKLFVKNASAKERLFEEHLYAAVADELQRGEKRIGLWTKALAKSSGDLGKAESEYIKLRVQSLIDESKLSDEISENVARQKLEQAKHNKELAEQQQRDVIRARQLETDREIQQKRNTRKAIQEKYGDKANNLEACLLDAISNDDESTVKELIFLGVEIDASGLSISHTDYASMYRNDHIIELIAQAKVNS
;
A
#
# COMPACT_ATOMS: atom_id res chain seq x y z
N MET A 1 -45.99 -22.79 -16.95
CA MET A 1 -46.39 -21.57 -17.70
C MET A 1 -45.33 -20.46 -17.72
N LEU A 2 -44.38 -20.43 -16.78
CA LEU A 2 -43.34 -19.37 -16.70
C LEU A 2 -42.39 -19.31 -17.91
N LYS A 3 -42.00 -20.45 -18.51
CA LYS A 3 -41.13 -20.46 -19.72
C LYS A 3 -41.72 -19.69 -20.92
N LYS A 4 -43.05 -19.60 -21.05
CA LYS A 4 -43.71 -18.93 -22.18
C LYS A 4 -43.68 -17.39 -22.05
N LEU A 5 -43.56 -16.86 -20.84
CA LEU A 5 -43.51 -15.41 -20.55
C LEU A 5 -42.12 -14.83 -20.81
N PHE A 6 -41.06 -15.54 -20.44
CA PHE A 6 -39.67 -15.10 -20.68
C PHE A 6 -39.29 -15.08 -22.17
N VAL A 7 -39.74 -16.07 -22.96
CA VAL A 7 -39.50 -16.12 -24.42
C VAL A 7 -40.23 -14.99 -25.16
N LYS A 8 -41.46 -14.65 -24.75
CA LYS A 8 -42.20 -13.53 -25.35
C LYS A 8 -41.55 -12.18 -25.04
N ASN A 9 -41.08 -11.97 -23.80
CA ASN A 9 -40.43 -10.73 -23.39
C ASN A 9 -39.04 -10.54 -24.01
N ALA A 10 -38.27 -11.62 -24.19
CA ALA A 10 -37.01 -11.57 -24.95
C ALA A 10 -37.26 -11.07 -26.38
N SER A 11 -38.26 -11.62 -27.09
CA SER A 11 -38.56 -11.18 -28.46
C SER A 11 -39.14 -9.76 -28.56
N ALA A 12 -39.83 -9.27 -27.52
CA ALA A 12 -40.34 -7.90 -27.52
C ALA A 12 -39.20 -6.87 -27.37
N LYS A 13 -38.25 -7.13 -26.48
CA LYS A 13 -37.04 -6.31 -26.35
C LYS A 13 -36.19 -6.34 -27.61
N GLU A 14 -36.02 -7.52 -28.19
CA GLU A 14 -35.23 -7.71 -29.41
C GLU A 14 -35.85 -6.95 -30.59
N ARG A 15 -37.18 -7.01 -30.76
CA ARG A 15 -37.88 -6.20 -31.77
C ARG A 15 -37.72 -4.69 -31.56
N LEU A 16 -37.87 -4.21 -30.34
CA LEU A 16 -37.70 -2.78 -30.04
C LEU A 16 -36.26 -2.34 -30.27
N PHE A 17 -35.28 -3.18 -29.91
CA PHE A 17 -33.87 -2.90 -30.15
C PHE A 17 -33.55 -2.88 -31.65
N GLU A 18 -34.03 -3.86 -32.40
CA GLU A 18 -33.90 -3.90 -33.85
C GLU A 18 -34.51 -2.66 -34.50
N GLU A 19 -35.74 -2.29 -34.12
CA GLU A 19 -36.41 -1.06 -34.60
C GLU A 19 -35.58 0.20 -34.32
N HIS A 20 -35.00 0.33 -33.12
CA HIS A 20 -34.13 1.46 -32.78
C HIS A 20 -32.87 1.51 -33.65
N LEU A 21 -32.27 0.36 -33.96
CA LEU A 21 -31.11 0.31 -34.85
C LEU A 21 -31.47 0.76 -36.27
N TYR A 22 -32.59 0.28 -36.81
CA TYR A 22 -33.06 0.73 -38.13
C TYR A 22 -33.43 2.22 -38.13
N ALA A 23 -34.05 2.74 -37.07
CA ALA A 23 -34.35 4.17 -36.94
C ALA A 23 -33.07 5.02 -36.93
N ALA A 24 -32.04 4.61 -36.18
CA ALA A 24 -30.76 5.30 -36.16
C ALA A 24 -30.09 5.33 -37.54
N VAL A 25 -30.17 4.24 -38.30
CA VAL A 25 -29.66 4.21 -39.68
C VAL A 25 -30.49 5.06 -40.63
N ALA A 26 -31.82 5.11 -40.45
CA ALA A 26 -32.69 5.97 -41.24
C ALA A 26 -32.36 7.46 -41.02
N ASP A 27 -32.13 7.88 -39.77
CA ASP A 27 -31.70 9.23 -39.43
C ASP A 27 -30.32 9.57 -40.05
N GLU A 28 -29.37 8.63 -40.00
CA GLU A 28 -28.04 8.77 -40.63
C GLU A 28 -28.16 8.99 -42.15
N LEU A 29 -29.04 8.21 -42.80
CA LEU A 29 -29.31 8.34 -44.24
C LEU A 29 -29.96 9.68 -44.58
N GLN A 30 -30.94 10.13 -43.78
CA GLN A 30 -31.64 11.40 -43.98
C GLN A 30 -30.68 12.60 -43.86
N ARG A 31 -29.67 12.49 -42.99
CA ARG A 31 -28.62 13.52 -42.82
C ARG A 31 -27.51 13.43 -43.87
N GLY A 32 -27.44 12.35 -44.63
CA GLY A 32 -26.37 12.10 -45.60
C GLY A 32 -25.03 11.68 -44.97
N GLU A 33 -25.03 11.27 -43.70
CA GLU A 33 -23.83 10.96 -42.89
C GLU A 33 -23.36 9.50 -43.08
N LYS A 34 -23.34 9.02 -44.32
CA LYS A 34 -23.01 7.62 -44.60
C LYS A 34 -21.55 7.31 -44.23
N ARG A 35 -21.33 6.19 -43.54
CA ARG A 35 -20.00 5.59 -43.31
C ARG A 35 -19.42 5.14 -44.66
N ILE A 36 -18.50 5.94 -45.20
CA ILE A 36 -17.95 5.78 -46.56
C ILE A 36 -17.50 4.33 -46.83
N GLY A 37 -16.75 3.70 -45.92
CA GLY A 37 -16.28 2.32 -46.11
C GLY A 37 -17.42 1.29 -46.26
N LEU A 38 -18.48 1.39 -45.46
CA LEU A 38 -19.65 0.52 -45.55
C LEU A 38 -20.49 0.84 -46.80
N TRP A 39 -20.58 2.12 -47.16
CA TRP A 39 -21.27 2.57 -48.36
C TRP A 39 -20.60 2.05 -49.63
N THR A 40 -19.28 2.16 -49.74
CA THR A 40 -18.50 1.61 -50.85
C THR A 40 -18.67 0.09 -50.94
N LYS A 41 -18.68 -0.61 -49.80
CA LYS A 41 -18.95 -2.06 -49.76
C LYS A 41 -20.36 -2.40 -50.26
N ALA A 42 -21.35 -1.59 -49.93
CA ALA A 42 -22.72 -1.75 -50.42
C ALA A 42 -22.81 -1.50 -51.94
N LEU A 43 -22.22 -0.42 -52.45
CA LEU A 43 -22.18 -0.13 -53.89
C LEU A 43 -21.54 -1.25 -54.70
N ALA A 44 -20.43 -1.81 -54.23
CA ALA A 44 -19.74 -2.92 -54.87
C ALA A 44 -20.63 -4.17 -54.96
N LYS A 45 -21.39 -4.48 -53.90
CA LYS A 45 -22.34 -5.60 -53.88
C LYS A 45 -23.57 -5.37 -54.76
N SER A 46 -23.91 -4.11 -54.99
CA SER A 46 -25.11 -3.73 -55.75
C SER A 46 -24.83 -3.47 -57.23
N SER A 47 -23.61 -3.74 -57.72
CA SER A 47 -23.21 -3.48 -59.11
C SER A 47 -23.46 -2.02 -59.54
N GLY A 48 -23.35 -1.07 -58.60
CA GLY A 48 -23.58 0.36 -58.85
C GLY A 48 -25.06 0.79 -58.84
N ASP A 49 -26.02 -0.12 -58.64
CA ASP A 49 -27.43 0.24 -58.46
C ASP A 49 -27.63 0.91 -57.09
N LEU A 50 -28.00 2.19 -57.11
CA LEU A 50 -28.12 3.02 -55.90
C LEU A 50 -29.23 2.53 -54.95
N GLY A 51 -30.36 2.07 -55.47
CA GLY A 51 -31.47 1.58 -54.64
C GLY A 51 -31.13 0.26 -53.95
N LYS A 52 -30.45 -0.64 -54.68
CA LYS A 52 -29.89 -1.86 -54.08
C LYS A 52 -28.78 -1.56 -53.09
N ALA A 53 -27.95 -0.54 -53.37
CA ALA A 53 -26.85 -0.14 -52.49
C ALA A 53 -27.36 0.43 -51.18
N GLU A 54 -28.44 1.21 -51.17
CA GLU A 54 -29.06 1.68 -49.94
C GLU A 54 -29.61 0.52 -49.10
N SER A 55 -30.32 -0.44 -49.71
CA SER A 55 -30.80 -1.62 -48.97
C SER A 55 -29.65 -2.43 -48.36
N GLU A 56 -28.56 -2.63 -49.11
CA GLU A 56 -27.39 -3.36 -48.62
C GLU A 56 -26.62 -2.58 -47.54
N TYR A 57 -26.55 -1.25 -47.67
CA TYR A 57 -25.94 -0.37 -46.69
C TYR A 57 -26.66 -0.44 -45.34
N ILE A 58 -28.00 -0.40 -45.35
CA ILE A 58 -28.80 -0.46 -44.12
C ILE A 58 -28.46 -1.73 -43.33
N LYS A 59 -28.43 -2.89 -43.99
CA LYS A 59 -28.09 -4.17 -43.35
C LYS A 59 -26.69 -4.17 -42.75
N LEU A 60 -25.72 -3.69 -43.53
CA LEU A 60 -24.32 -3.60 -43.08
C LEU A 60 -24.17 -2.64 -41.90
N ARG A 61 -24.92 -1.53 -41.90
CA ARG A 61 -24.84 -0.51 -40.84
C ARG A 61 -25.51 -0.98 -39.56
N VAL A 62 -26.68 -1.62 -39.63
CA VAL A 62 -27.32 -2.24 -38.46
C VAL A 62 -26.39 -3.26 -37.80
N GLN A 63 -25.74 -4.13 -38.58
CA GLN A 63 -24.77 -5.07 -38.03
C GLN A 63 -23.56 -4.35 -37.39
N SER A 64 -23.03 -3.31 -38.04
CA SER A 64 -21.95 -2.49 -37.48
C SER A 64 -22.31 -1.89 -36.14
N LEU A 65 -23.53 -1.37 -35.97
CA LEU A 65 -23.99 -0.80 -34.70
C LEU A 65 -24.11 -1.85 -33.59
N ILE A 66 -24.55 -3.07 -33.93
CA ILE A 66 -24.57 -4.20 -32.99
C ILE A 66 -23.15 -4.55 -32.54
N ASP A 67 -22.22 -4.63 -33.48
CA ASP A 67 -20.83 -4.99 -33.20
C ASP A 67 -20.13 -3.90 -32.39
N GLU A 68 -20.38 -2.62 -32.69
CA GLU A 68 -19.90 -1.46 -31.92
C GLU A 68 -20.39 -1.51 -30.46
N SER A 69 -21.67 -1.83 -30.23
CA SER A 69 -22.22 -1.96 -28.88
C SER A 69 -21.55 -3.09 -28.11
N LYS A 70 -21.41 -4.27 -28.72
CA LYS A 70 -20.75 -5.43 -28.08
C LYS A 70 -19.31 -5.14 -27.72
N LEU A 71 -18.57 -4.52 -28.64
CA LEU A 71 -17.17 -4.16 -28.41
C LEU A 71 -17.05 -3.15 -27.26
N SER A 72 -17.95 -2.17 -27.18
CA SER A 72 -17.99 -1.21 -26.08
C SER A 72 -18.23 -1.91 -24.74
N ASP A 73 -19.18 -2.85 -24.69
CA ASP A 73 -19.47 -3.63 -23.48
C ASP A 73 -18.25 -4.47 -23.06
N GLU A 74 -17.61 -5.18 -23.99
CA GLU A 74 -16.39 -5.96 -23.74
C GLU A 74 -15.23 -5.09 -23.22
N ILE A 75 -15.02 -3.91 -23.80
CA ILE A 75 -14.00 -2.96 -23.33
C ILE A 75 -14.32 -2.53 -21.91
N SER A 76 -15.58 -2.18 -21.61
CA SER A 76 -15.99 -1.73 -20.28
C SER A 76 -15.79 -2.83 -19.22
N GLU A 77 -16.14 -4.07 -19.55
CA GLU A 77 -15.95 -5.23 -18.67
C GLU A 77 -14.48 -5.53 -18.42
N ASN A 78 -13.64 -5.46 -19.48
CA ASN A 78 -12.20 -5.66 -19.36
C ASN A 78 -11.55 -4.58 -18.50
N VAL A 79 -11.94 -3.32 -18.68
CA VAL A 79 -11.46 -2.21 -17.84
C VAL A 79 -11.88 -2.40 -16.38
N ALA A 80 -13.13 -2.79 -16.13
CA ALA A 80 -13.61 -3.07 -14.77
C ALA A 80 -12.84 -4.22 -14.12
N ARG A 81 -12.58 -5.30 -14.88
CA ARG A 81 -11.78 -6.44 -14.42
C ARG A 81 -10.34 -6.03 -14.11
N GLN A 82 -9.69 -5.28 -14.99
CA GLN A 82 -8.33 -4.80 -14.75
C GLN A 82 -8.23 -3.90 -13.52
N LYS A 83 -9.20 -2.99 -13.32
CA LYS A 83 -9.25 -2.14 -12.12
C LYS A 83 -9.40 -2.96 -10.85
N LEU A 84 -10.24 -4.00 -10.88
CA LEU A 84 -10.43 -4.88 -9.73
C LEU A 84 -9.14 -5.66 -9.40
N GLU A 85 -8.49 -6.23 -10.40
CA GLU A 85 -7.23 -6.96 -10.21
C GLU A 85 -6.10 -6.04 -9.72
N GLN A 86 -6.00 -4.83 -10.27
CA GLN A 86 -5.04 -3.83 -9.80
C GLN A 86 -5.31 -3.42 -8.34
N ALA A 87 -6.57 -3.24 -7.97
CA ALA A 87 -6.94 -2.91 -6.60
C ALA A 87 -6.58 -4.02 -5.61
N LYS A 88 -6.80 -5.29 -5.98
CA LYS A 88 -6.37 -6.45 -5.18
C LYS A 88 -4.85 -6.48 -5.03
N HIS A 89 -4.12 -6.36 -6.14
CA HIS A 89 -2.66 -6.38 -6.11
C HIS A 89 -2.07 -5.24 -5.26
N ASN A 90 -2.61 -4.02 -5.40
CA ASN A 90 -2.17 -2.88 -4.61
C ASN A 90 -2.46 -3.07 -3.11
N LYS A 91 -3.61 -3.66 -2.77
CA LYS A 91 -3.96 -3.99 -1.39
C LYS A 91 -3.00 -5.02 -0.80
N GLU A 92 -2.72 -6.10 -1.53
CA GLU A 92 -1.78 -7.14 -1.12
C GLU A 92 -0.37 -6.58 -0.90
N LEU A 93 0.09 -5.70 -1.79
CA LEU A 93 1.38 -5.03 -1.67
C LEU A 93 1.44 -4.13 -0.43
N ALA A 94 0.40 -3.33 -0.18
CA ALA A 94 0.34 -2.46 0.99
C ALA A 94 0.35 -3.27 2.29
N GLU A 95 -0.41 -4.37 2.36
CA GLU A 95 -0.41 -5.26 3.52
C GLU A 95 0.96 -5.94 3.72
N GLN A 96 1.64 -6.32 2.64
CA GLN A 96 2.97 -6.92 2.71
C GLN A 96 4.00 -5.93 3.25
N GLN A 97 4.00 -4.70 2.73
CA GLN A 97 4.86 -3.62 3.22
C GLN A 97 4.62 -3.35 4.71
N GLN A 98 3.36 -3.30 5.13
CA GLN A 98 3.02 -3.11 6.54
C GLN A 98 3.53 -4.26 7.42
N ARG A 99 3.38 -5.51 6.96
CA ARG A 99 3.92 -6.69 7.66
C ARG A 99 5.44 -6.63 7.79
N ASP A 100 6.13 -6.22 6.74
CA ASP A 100 7.59 -6.13 6.73
C ASP A 100 8.09 -5.01 7.66
N VAL A 101 7.40 -3.87 7.73
CA VAL A 101 7.70 -2.80 8.70
C VAL A 101 7.50 -3.29 10.14
N ILE A 102 6.38 -3.97 10.45
CA ILE A 102 6.12 -4.51 11.78
C ILE A 102 7.19 -5.53 12.17
N ARG A 103 7.54 -6.43 11.24
CA ARG A 103 8.58 -7.44 11.45
C ARG A 103 9.93 -6.80 11.72
N ALA A 104 10.33 -5.79 10.95
CA ALA A 104 11.59 -5.07 11.14
C ALA A 104 11.66 -4.41 12.54
N ARG A 105 10.58 -3.76 12.97
CA ARG A 105 10.49 -3.15 14.29
C ARG A 105 10.58 -4.17 15.42
N GLN A 106 9.93 -5.32 15.27
CA GLN A 106 10.03 -6.43 16.24
C GLN A 106 11.46 -6.95 16.33
N LEU A 107 12.12 -7.20 15.19
CA LEU A 107 13.52 -7.62 15.14
C LEU A 107 14.46 -6.63 15.83
N GLU A 108 14.25 -5.33 15.63
CA GLU A 108 15.03 -4.29 16.30
C GLU A 108 14.81 -4.28 17.81
N THR A 109 13.55 -4.41 18.25
CA THR A 109 13.18 -4.49 19.66
C THR A 109 13.78 -5.74 20.32
N ASP A 110 13.70 -6.88 19.65
CA ASP A 110 14.29 -8.15 20.13
C ASP A 110 15.81 -8.06 20.24
N ARG A 111 16.48 -7.39 19.30
CA ARG A 111 17.92 -7.12 19.34
C ARG A 111 18.28 -6.25 20.54
N GLU A 112 17.55 -5.16 20.78
CA GLU A 112 17.79 -4.29 21.93
C GLU A 112 17.58 -5.03 23.25
N ILE A 113 16.49 -5.81 23.37
CA ILE A 113 16.22 -6.66 24.54
C ILE A 113 17.36 -7.65 24.76
N GLN A 114 17.86 -8.29 23.70
CA GLN A 114 18.95 -9.24 23.81
C GLN A 114 20.27 -8.56 24.21
N GLN A 115 20.55 -7.37 23.68
CA GLN A 115 21.71 -6.57 24.08
C GLN A 115 21.62 -6.17 25.55
N LYS A 116 20.46 -5.68 26.03
CA LYS A 116 20.25 -5.36 27.45
C LYS A 116 20.42 -6.60 28.34
N ARG A 117 19.92 -7.77 27.92
CA ARG A 117 20.14 -9.04 28.63
C ARG A 117 21.61 -9.41 28.72
N ASN A 118 22.37 -9.29 27.63
CA ASN A 118 23.79 -9.59 27.60
C ASN A 118 24.58 -8.62 28.48
N THR A 119 24.28 -7.32 28.38
CA THR A 119 24.88 -6.26 29.20
C THR A 119 24.62 -6.50 30.69
N ARG A 120 23.38 -6.84 31.05
CA ARG A 120 23.03 -7.16 32.44
C ARG A 120 23.78 -8.38 32.98
N LYS A 121 24.01 -9.40 32.14
CA LYS A 121 24.86 -10.54 32.53
C LYS A 121 26.32 -10.13 32.75
N ALA A 122 26.88 -9.28 31.90
CA ALA A 122 28.24 -8.78 32.07
C ALA A 122 28.39 -7.98 33.38
N ILE A 123 27.44 -7.09 33.68
CA ILE A 123 27.39 -6.37 34.97
C ILE A 123 27.28 -7.35 36.15
N GLN A 124 26.43 -8.37 36.04
CA GLN A 124 26.29 -9.41 37.07
C GLN A 124 27.60 -10.19 37.31
N GLU A 125 28.33 -10.54 36.24
CA GLU A 125 29.62 -11.24 36.33
C GLU A 125 30.70 -10.36 36.98
N LYS A 126 30.69 -9.06 36.69
CA LYS A 126 31.67 -8.10 37.22
C LYS A 126 31.43 -7.73 38.68
N TYR A 127 30.18 -7.48 39.06
CA TYR A 127 29.82 -6.91 40.36
C TYR A 127 29.23 -7.93 41.34
N GLY A 128 28.93 -9.15 40.89
CA GLY A 128 28.33 -10.19 41.72
C GLY A 128 27.05 -9.70 42.40
N ASP A 129 26.96 -9.86 43.72
CA ASP A 129 25.77 -9.45 44.48
C ASP A 129 25.49 -7.94 44.42
N LYS A 130 26.50 -7.10 44.19
CA LYS A 130 26.33 -5.64 44.03
C LYS A 130 25.53 -5.28 42.78
N ALA A 131 25.50 -6.14 41.76
CA ALA A 131 24.75 -5.92 40.52
C ALA A 131 23.23 -5.79 40.71
N ASN A 132 22.72 -6.20 41.87
CA ASN A 132 21.31 -5.99 42.24
C ASN A 132 20.98 -4.51 42.51
N ASN A 133 21.99 -3.68 42.76
CA ASN A 133 21.87 -2.23 42.88
C ASN A 133 22.70 -1.56 41.78
N LEU A 134 22.06 -1.26 40.65
CA LEU A 134 22.72 -0.67 39.49
C LEU A 134 23.23 0.76 39.75
N GLU A 135 22.59 1.49 40.67
CA GLU A 135 23.04 2.83 41.11
C GLU A 135 24.34 2.74 41.90
N ALA A 136 24.46 1.75 42.80
CA ALA A 136 25.73 1.48 43.49
C ALA A 136 26.84 1.02 42.52
N CYS A 137 26.49 0.25 41.49
CA CYS A 137 27.44 -0.12 40.43
C CYS A 137 27.88 1.11 39.62
N LEU A 138 26.98 2.06 39.39
CA LEU A 138 27.27 3.30 38.66
C LEU A 138 28.23 4.19 39.46
N LEU A 139 27.98 4.40 40.75
CA LEU A 139 28.89 5.15 41.61
C LEU A 139 30.27 4.50 41.69
N ASP A 140 30.34 3.18 41.81
CA ASP A 140 31.60 2.44 41.82
C ASP A 140 32.36 2.60 40.49
N ALA A 141 31.66 2.47 39.35
CA ALA A 141 32.23 2.70 38.03
C ALA A 141 32.73 4.14 37.84
N ILE A 142 31.98 5.14 38.31
CA ILE A 142 32.40 6.56 38.28
C ILE A 142 33.67 6.75 39.12
N SER A 143 33.72 6.20 40.33
CA SER A 143 34.90 6.35 41.21
C SER A 143 36.16 5.70 40.65
N ASN A 144 36.00 4.66 39.83
CA ASN A 144 37.08 3.89 39.21
C ASN A 144 37.44 4.38 37.79
N ASP A 145 36.82 5.47 37.31
CA ASP A 145 36.98 6.00 35.96
C ASP A 145 36.68 4.95 34.85
N ASP A 146 35.71 4.07 35.10
CA ASP A 146 35.32 2.99 34.18
C ASP A 146 34.22 3.45 33.22
N GLU A 147 34.62 4.17 32.18
CA GLU A 147 33.72 4.72 31.16
C GLU A 147 32.85 3.65 30.49
N SER A 148 33.40 2.45 30.23
CA SER A 148 32.67 1.36 29.57
C SER A 148 31.48 0.91 30.42
N THR A 149 31.69 0.75 31.72
CA THR A 149 30.67 0.31 32.66
C THR A 149 29.62 1.41 32.87
N VAL A 150 30.03 2.68 32.90
CA VAL A 150 29.09 3.81 32.95
C VAL A 150 28.17 3.81 31.72
N LYS A 151 28.71 3.60 30.51
CA LYS A 151 27.90 3.47 29.27
C LYS A 151 26.91 2.32 29.34
N GLU A 152 27.35 1.16 29.80
CA GLU A 152 26.52 -0.04 29.93
C GLU A 152 25.36 0.16 30.93
N LEU A 153 25.63 0.81 32.06
CA LEU A 153 24.62 1.10 33.09
C LEU A 153 23.60 2.14 32.62
N ILE A 154 24.04 3.18 31.90
CA ILE A 154 23.13 4.14 31.26
C ILE A 154 22.29 3.45 30.19
N PHE A 155 22.88 2.58 29.37
CA PHE A 155 22.14 1.79 28.37
C PHE A 155 21.09 0.86 28.99
N LEU A 156 21.35 0.33 30.19
CA LEU A 156 20.38 -0.45 30.97
C LEU A 156 19.24 0.41 31.56
N GLY A 157 19.33 1.75 31.46
CA GLY A 157 18.29 2.68 31.90
C GLY A 157 18.41 3.12 33.36
N VAL A 158 19.63 3.16 33.92
CA VAL A 158 19.84 3.77 35.24
C VAL A 158 19.55 5.27 35.15
N GLU A 159 18.61 5.75 35.96
CA GLU A 159 18.27 7.17 36.04
C GLU A 159 19.47 7.97 36.52
N ILE A 160 19.88 8.94 35.72
CA ILE A 160 20.98 9.84 36.06
C ILE A 160 20.42 10.98 36.91
N ASP A 161 21.04 11.23 38.06
CA ASP A 161 20.74 12.35 38.95
C ASP A 161 19.29 12.31 39.43
N ALA A 162 18.86 11.10 39.81
CA ALA A 162 17.56 10.87 40.42
C ALA A 162 17.37 11.78 41.63
N SER A 163 16.15 12.32 41.78
CA SER A 163 15.78 13.35 42.77
C SER A 163 15.89 12.93 44.25
N GLY A 164 16.32 11.70 44.53
CA GLY A 164 16.53 11.16 45.88
C GLY A 164 18.00 11.07 46.31
N LEU A 165 18.95 11.40 45.43
CA LEU A 165 20.38 11.33 45.73
C LEU A 165 20.84 12.50 46.59
N SER A 166 21.70 12.22 47.57
CA SER A 166 22.36 13.26 48.38
C SER A 166 23.40 14.05 47.60
N ILE A 167 23.98 13.46 46.56
CA ILE A 167 24.96 14.05 45.65
C ILE A 167 24.63 13.53 44.25
N SER A 168 24.55 14.42 43.26
CA SER A 168 24.28 14.02 41.87
C SER A 168 25.44 13.17 41.32
N HIS A 169 25.20 12.27 40.36
CA HIS A 169 26.26 11.51 39.68
C HIS A 169 27.26 12.44 38.98
N THR A 170 26.79 13.60 38.49
CA THR A 170 27.65 14.64 37.89
C THR A 170 28.59 15.27 38.94
N ASP A 171 28.05 15.61 40.12
CA ASP A 171 28.84 16.15 41.22
C ASP A 171 29.80 15.08 41.77
N TYR A 172 29.34 13.82 41.84
CA TYR A 172 30.15 12.69 42.26
C TYR A 172 31.34 12.47 41.31
N ALA A 173 31.12 12.50 39.98
CA ALA A 173 32.21 12.42 38.99
C ALA A 173 33.19 13.61 39.09
N SER A 174 32.69 14.81 39.41
CA SER A 174 33.50 16.01 39.63
C SER A 174 34.43 15.88 40.84
N MET A 175 34.02 15.16 41.89
CA MET A 175 34.87 14.88 43.05
C MET A 175 36.11 14.04 42.67
N TYR A 176 36.01 13.18 41.66
CA TYR A 176 37.10 12.34 41.16
C TYR A 176 37.87 12.93 39.98
N ARG A 177 37.45 14.10 39.46
CA ARG A 177 38.03 14.77 38.26
C ARG A 177 37.92 13.96 36.97
N ASN A 178 36.84 13.20 36.82
CA ASN A 178 36.59 12.37 35.65
C ASN A 178 35.83 13.17 34.58
N ASP A 179 36.52 14.13 33.94
CA ASP A 179 35.92 15.10 33.01
C ASP A 179 35.20 14.42 31.83
N HIS A 180 35.72 13.29 31.34
CA HIS A 180 35.09 12.50 30.28
C HIS A 180 33.78 11.82 30.72
N ILE A 181 33.74 11.33 31.97
CA ILE A 181 32.52 10.75 32.55
C ILE A 181 31.47 11.83 32.79
N ILE A 182 31.87 13.04 33.20
CA ILE A 182 30.97 14.20 33.34
C ILE A 182 30.32 14.53 32.00
N GLU A 183 31.11 14.60 30.92
CA GLU A 183 30.59 14.87 29.58
C GLU A 183 29.60 13.78 29.13
N LEU A 184 29.93 12.51 29.41
CA LEU A 184 29.10 11.37 29.06
C LEU A 184 27.76 11.37 29.81
N ILE A 185 27.78 11.64 31.12
CA ILE A 185 26.59 11.80 31.96
C ILE A 185 25.74 12.97 31.46
N ALA A 186 26.36 14.09 31.07
CA ALA A 186 25.66 15.24 30.51
C ALA A 186 24.99 14.93 29.16
N GLN A 187 25.66 14.21 28.27
CA GLN A 187 25.09 13.77 26.99
C GLN A 187 23.89 12.83 27.19
N ALA A 188 23.97 11.92 28.15
CA ALA A 188 22.87 11.01 28.45
C ALA A 188 21.61 11.72 28.96
N LYS A 189 21.75 12.78 29.78
CA LYS A 189 20.63 13.61 30.25
C LYS A 189 19.89 14.37 29.14
N VAL A 190 20.60 14.77 28.09
CA VAL A 190 19.99 15.49 26.95
C VAL A 190 19.13 14.55 26.09
N ASN A 191 19.43 13.25 26.14
CA ASN A 191 18.79 12.22 25.32
C ASN A 191 17.71 11.41 26.08
N SER A 192 17.56 11.63 27.39
CA SER A 192 16.55 11.00 28.27
C SER A 192 15.32 11.87 28.44
#